data_AF-A0A3D4T107-F1
#
_entry.id   AF-A0A3D4T107-F1
#
_cell.length_a   1.000
_cell.length_b   1.000
_cell.length_c   1.000
_cell.angle_alpha   90.00
_cell.angle_beta   90.00
_cell.angle_gamma   90.00
#
_symmetry.space_group_name_H-M   'P 1'
#
loop_
_entity.id
_entity.type
_entity.pdbx_description
1 polymer ?
#
loop_
_entity_poly.entity_id
_entity_poly.type
_entity_poly.pdbx_seq_one_letter_code
_entity_poly.pdbx_strand_id
1 'polypeptide(L)'
;MLAAWCALLTAVVLWPFVEGLVAGFRGQALILRDMVVPPTMALNDLARGTDGPARAVPQDAVLALLSPVIPPPVVVSVLMLAAGFAGALGAAALAGRHGARLPGRFLAATVVLWNPYVAERLLQGHWSVVAAGMLLPLVARLADGLAAGLADGTGPPDSDRGRPRQRGRRTAALILVLAVCALTPTGLVLGVVTACTAAGWRRRALVPLGAGVLLALPWLVPSLLSATDTLADSRGAELFAARAEPFVGTPGALAGLGGIWNAQAVPASRASGPAALAGVVLALAAVAVVVVLVRRRMLPGPLRRLVVLAAVAVVVPALAATGPGLALLGGLLETVPGAGLLRDTQKFVVLALPALAVLTGLLPSPVRGRAGAAAVVAAS
;
A
#
# COMPACT_ATOMS: atom_id res chain seq x y z
N MET A 1 -3.79 4.75 23.85
CA MET A 1 -2.86 3.62 23.64
C MET A 1 -2.65 3.28 22.16
N LEU A 2 -3.67 2.87 21.39
CA LEU A 2 -3.48 2.47 19.97
C LEU A 2 -2.90 3.58 19.07
N ALA A 3 -3.40 4.82 19.18
CA ALA A 3 -2.84 5.93 18.40
C ALA A 3 -1.38 6.22 18.77
N ALA A 4 -1.03 6.16 20.07
CA ALA A 4 0.34 6.32 20.54
C ALA A 4 1.25 5.22 19.97
N TRP A 5 0.78 3.97 19.88
CA TRP A 5 1.51 2.90 19.21
C TRP A 5 1.71 3.17 17.72
N CYS A 6 0.67 3.60 17.00
CA CYS A 6 0.83 3.92 15.58
C CYS A 6 1.85 5.05 15.38
N ALA A 7 1.84 6.07 16.23
CA ALA A 7 2.80 7.17 16.19
C ALA A 7 4.22 6.69 16.50
N LEU A 8 4.40 5.92 17.58
CA LEU A 8 5.68 5.34 17.96
C LEU A 8 6.24 4.45 16.86
N LEU A 9 5.43 3.53 16.35
CA LEU A 9 5.82 2.61 15.28
C LEU A 9 6.20 3.36 14.00
N THR A 10 5.45 4.40 13.64
CA THR A 10 5.76 5.26 12.49
C THR A 10 7.10 5.96 12.71
N ALA A 11 7.32 6.57 13.87
CA ALA A 11 8.57 7.25 14.19
C ALA A 11 9.78 6.30 14.20
N VAL A 12 9.61 5.08 14.71
CA VAL A 12 10.69 4.07 14.77
C VAL A 12 11.00 3.49 13.39
N VAL A 13 9.98 3.08 12.62
CA VAL A 13 10.18 2.45 11.30
C VAL A 13 10.63 3.49 10.27
N LEU A 14 10.08 4.71 10.34
CA LEU A 14 10.37 5.82 9.43
C LEU A 14 11.31 6.84 10.07
N TRP A 15 12.19 6.41 10.98
CA TRP A 15 13.11 7.28 11.70
C TRP A 15 13.97 8.20 10.80
N PRO A 16 14.42 7.80 9.57
CA PRO A 16 15.19 8.72 8.73
C PRO A 16 14.35 9.92 8.28
N PHE A 17 13.03 9.79 8.20
CA PHE A 17 12.13 10.89 7.89
C PHE A 17 11.86 11.77 9.11
N VAL A 18 11.96 11.23 10.34
CA VAL A 18 11.95 12.08 11.55
C VAL A 18 13.19 12.99 11.56
N GLU A 19 14.35 12.44 11.24
CA GLU A 19 15.58 13.23 11.08
C GLU A 19 15.48 14.21 9.91
N GLY A 20 14.89 13.78 8.79
CA GLY A 20 14.64 14.58 7.60
C GLY A 20 13.84 15.87 7.86
N LEU A 21 12.96 15.89 8.87
CA LEU A 21 12.25 17.10 9.29
C LEU A 21 13.20 18.20 9.77
N VAL A 22 14.26 17.84 10.49
CA VAL A 22 15.23 18.80 11.05
C VAL A 22 16.39 19.03 10.08
N ALA A 23 16.93 17.94 9.52
CA ALA A 23 18.03 17.96 8.57
C ALA A 23 17.69 18.76 7.30
N GLY A 24 16.45 18.64 6.82
CA GLY A 24 15.99 19.38 5.64
C GLY A 24 16.05 20.89 5.81
N PHE A 25 15.64 21.43 6.96
CA PHE A 25 15.78 22.88 7.26
C PHE A 25 17.24 23.32 7.45
N ARG A 26 18.16 22.39 7.70
CA ARG A 26 19.61 22.65 7.72
C ARG A 26 20.25 22.57 6.33
N GLY A 27 19.46 22.42 5.27
CA GLY A 27 19.95 22.31 3.89
C GLY A 27 20.54 20.94 3.55
N GLN A 28 20.24 19.89 4.33
CA GLN A 28 20.73 18.54 4.06
C GLN A 28 19.76 17.78 3.14
N ALA A 29 20.32 16.99 2.23
CA ALA A 29 19.57 16.08 1.37
C ALA A 29 19.21 14.78 2.11
N LEU A 30 18.10 14.14 1.75
CA LEU A 30 17.88 12.73 2.09
C LEU A 30 18.53 11.87 1.00
N ILE A 31 19.64 11.23 1.35
CA ILE A 31 20.39 10.38 0.42
C ILE A 31 20.63 9.03 1.07
N LEU A 32 20.03 7.99 0.51
CA LEU A 32 20.30 6.60 0.86
C LEU A 32 20.07 5.73 -0.37
N ARG A 33 21.17 5.18 -0.92
CA ARG A 33 21.15 4.39 -2.17
C ARG A 33 20.48 5.18 -3.31
N ASP A 34 19.39 4.64 -3.88
CA ASP A 34 18.64 5.22 -4.99
C ASP A 34 17.66 6.31 -4.52
N MET A 35 17.44 6.46 -3.20
CA MET A 35 16.64 7.54 -2.65
C MET A 35 17.48 8.81 -2.57
N VAL A 36 17.20 9.78 -3.45
CA VAL A 36 17.85 11.09 -3.45
C VAL A 36 16.79 12.18 -3.47
N VAL A 37 16.71 12.95 -2.38
CA VAL A 37 15.87 14.15 -2.28
C VAL A 37 16.78 15.34 -1.95
N PRO A 38 17.13 16.18 -2.95
CA PRO A 38 18.03 17.31 -2.76
C PRO A 38 17.37 18.41 -1.90
N PRO A 39 18.17 19.31 -1.28
CA PRO A 39 17.65 20.37 -0.42
C PRO A 39 16.83 21.42 -1.18
N THR A 40 16.99 21.50 -2.50
CA THR A 40 16.23 22.37 -3.40
C THR A 40 15.89 21.63 -4.68
N MET A 41 14.69 21.85 -5.21
CA MET A 41 14.25 21.33 -6.50
C MET A 41 13.70 22.47 -7.36
N ALA A 42 14.14 22.56 -8.61
CA ALA A 42 13.62 23.50 -9.60
C ALA A 42 12.62 22.80 -10.52
N LEU A 43 11.63 23.56 -11.00
CA LEU A 43 10.67 23.04 -11.97
C LEU A 43 11.36 22.88 -13.34
N ASN A 44 11.52 21.64 -13.76
CA ASN A 44 12.14 21.25 -15.04
C ASN A 44 11.11 20.60 -15.98
N ASP A 45 11.54 20.26 -17.19
CA ASP A 45 10.63 19.79 -18.25
C ASP A 45 10.06 18.39 -17.97
N LEU A 46 10.83 17.54 -17.27
CA LEU A 46 10.35 16.26 -16.73
C LEU A 46 9.18 16.48 -15.74
N ALA A 47 9.33 17.42 -14.82
CA ALA A 47 8.32 17.77 -13.82
C ALA A 47 7.12 18.54 -14.41
N ARG A 48 7.27 19.14 -15.60
CA ARG A 48 6.15 19.68 -16.39
C ARG A 48 5.44 18.62 -17.23
N GLY A 49 6.07 17.47 -17.45
CA GLY A 49 5.58 16.43 -18.34
C GLY A 49 5.76 16.79 -19.82
N THR A 50 6.67 17.70 -20.15
CA THR A 50 6.96 18.13 -21.52
C THR A 50 8.15 17.39 -22.13
N ASP A 51 8.84 16.56 -21.34
CA ASP A 51 9.97 15.76 -21.78
C ASP A 51 9.82 14.31 -21.30
N GLY A 52 9.83 13.36 -22.26
CA GLY A 52 9.72 11.93 -22.02
C GLY A 52 8.43 11.44 -21.34
N PRO A 53 8.42 10.20 -20.83
CA PRO A 53 7.28 9.63 -20.11
C PRO A 53 6.96 10.45 -18.85
N ALA A 54 5.69 10.77 -18.62
CA ALA A 54 5.20 11.62 -17.55
C ALA A 54 5.22 10.96 -16.15
N ARG A 55 6.36 10.36 -15.78
CA ARG A 55 6.57 9.62 -14.52
C ARG A 55 6.96 10.53 -13.34
N ALA A 56 7.45 11.74 -13.63
CA ALA A 56 7.82 12.73 -12.62
C ALA A 56 6.63 13.61 -12.18
N VAL A 57 5.53 13.62 -12.95
CA VAL A 57 4.33 14.41 -12.67
C VAL A 57 3.30 13.58 -11.89
N PRO A 58 2.66 14.11 -10.84
CA PRO A 58 2.85 15.42 -10.24
C PRO A 58 3.90 15.45 -9.11
N GLN A 59 4.52 14.32 -8.74
CA GLN A 59 5.42 14.24 -7.58
C GLN A 59 6.49 15.33 -7.57
N ASP A 60 7.32 15.39 -8.61
CA ASP A 60 8.48 16.27 -8.66
C ASP A 60 8.05 17.72 -8.91
N ALA A 61 6.92 17.91 -9.60
CA ALA A 61 6.28 19.22 -9.77
C ALA A 61 5.85 19.81 -8.42
N VAL A 62 5.19 19.01 -7.58
CA VAL A 62 4.77 19.43 -6.24
C VAL A 62 5.98 19.77 -5.38
N LEU A 63 7.03 18.94 -5.41
CA LEU A 63 8.26 19.21 -4.65
C LEU A 63 8.96 20.49 -5.14
N ALA A 64 9.06 20.69 -6.45
CA ALA A 64 9.65 21.88 -7.05
C ALA A 64 8.86 23.16 -6.72
N LEU A 65 7.52 23.10 -6.75
CA LEU A 65 6.66 24.24 -6.43
C LEU A 65 6.69 24.63 -4.95
N LEU A 66 6.84 23.66 -4.05
CA LEU A 66 6.96 23.90 -2.62
C LEU A 66 8.38 24.28 -2.18
N SER A 67 9.40 23.89 -2.96
CA SER A 67 10.82 24.07 -2.65
C SER A 67 11.22 25.50 -2.23
N PRO A 68 10.65 26.59 -2.76
CA PRO A 68 11.02 27.95 -2.33
C PRO A 68 10.63 28.27 -0.88
N VAL A 69 9.65 27.58 -0.32
CA VAL A 69 9.11 27.83 1.03
C VAL A 69 9.49 26.71 1.99
N ILE A 70 9.43 25.46 1.53
CA ILE A 70 9.66 24.28 2.34
C ILE A 70 10.66 23.37 1.61
N PRO A 71 11.80 23.03 2.22
CA PRO A 71 12.77 22.12 1.60
C PRO A 71 12.11 20.78 1.24
N PRO A 72 12.36 20.21 0.03
CA PRO A 72 11.80 18.92 -0.38
C PRO A 72 12.01 17.77 0.61
N PRO A 73 13.16 17.64 1.31
CA PRO A 73 13.35 16.63 2.36
C PRO A 73 12.31 16.70 3.47
N VAL A 74 11.89 17.92 3.86
CA VAL A 74 10.86 18.14 4.87
C VAL A 74 9.49 17.74 4.32
N VAL A 75 9.16 18.14 3.09
CA VAL A 75 7.88 17.78 2.45
C VAL A 75 7.72 16.26 2.36
N VAL A 76 8.74 15.56 1.84
CA VAL A 76 8.75 14.10 1.74
C VAL A 76 8.62 13.46 3.13
N SER A 77 9.35 13.98 4.11
CA SER A 77 9.30 13.48 5.49
C SER A 77 7.91 13.61 6.12
N VAL A 78 7.27 14.78 5.98
CA VAL A 78 5.90 15.00 6.47
C VAL A 78 4.93 14.05 5.79
N LEU A 79 5.00 13.90 4.46
CA LEU A 79 4.13 13.00 3.71
C LEU A 79 4.31 11.54 4.14
N MET A 80 5.55 11.09 4.32
CA MET A 80 5.86 9.73 4.74
C MET A 80 5.37 9.44 6.17
N LEU A 81 5.62 10.34 7.11
CA LEU A 81 5.18 10.19 8.50
C LEU A 81 3.64 10.27 8.60
N ALA A 82 3.00 11.19 7.87
CA ALA A 82 1.55 11.29 7.83
C ALA A 82 0.91 10.03 7.20
N ALA A 83 1.46 9.55 6.08
CA ALA A 83 0.99 8.34 5.41
C ALA A 83 1.18 7.09 6.28
N GLY A 84 2.33 6.95 6.93
CA GLY A 84 2.60 5.85 7.86
C GLY A 84 1.63 5.84 9.04
N PHE A 85 1.46 6.99 9.70
CA PHE A 85 0.55 7.12 10.84
C PHE A 85 -0.91 6.87 10.45
N ALA A 86 -1.39 7.52 9.38
CA ALA A 86 -2.75 7.37 8.89
C ALA A 86 -3.02 5.95 8.37
N GLY A 87 -2.04 5.33 7.69
CA GLY A 87 -2.08 3.96 7.21
C GLY A 87 -2.19 2.94 8.35
N ALA A 88 -1.35 3.08 9.37
CA ALA A 88 -1.38 2.22 10.56
C ALA A 88 -2.72 2.35 11.34
N LEU A 89 -3.22 3.57 11.53
CA LEU A 89 -4.55 3.79 12.09
C LEU A 89 -5.65 3.20 11.21
N GLY A 90 -5.55 3.36 9.90
CA GLY A 90 -6.47 2.80 8.91
C GLY A 90 -6.54 1.29 8.98
N ALA A 91 -5.41 0.61 9.06
CA ALA A 91 -5.34 -0.84 9.23
C ALA A 91 -5.92 -1.33 10.55
N ALA A 92 -5.55 -0.68 11.66
CA ALA A 92 -6.12 -1.00 12.96
C ALA A 92 -7.65 -0.79 12.98
N ALA A 93 -8.14 0.25 12.31
CA ALA A 93 -9.57 0.53 12.18
C ALA A 93 -10.29 -0.45 11.22
N LEU A 94 -9.62 -0.91 10.16
CA LEU A 94 -10.13 -1.90 9.21
C LEU A 94 -10.22 -3.29 9.86
N ALA A 95 -9.16 -3.74 10.52
CA ALA A 95 -9.15 -4.99 11.26
C ALA A 95 -10.25 -5.00 12.33
N GLY A 96 -10.38 -3.92 13.11
CA GLY A 96 -11.44 -3.80 14.13
C GLY A 96 -12.85 -3.87 13.55
N ARG A 97 -13.07 -3.32 12.36
CA ARG A 97 -14.36 -3.41 11.64
C ARG A 97 -14.69 -4.84 11.21
N HIS A 98 -13.68 -5.68 11.00
CA HIS A 98 -13.83 -7.10 10.68
C HIS A 98 -13.72 -8.02 11.91
N GLY A 99 -13.79 -7.47 13.13
CA GLY A 99 -13.87 -8.26 14.36
C GLY A 99 -12.54 -8.46 15.10
N ALA A 100 -11.44 -7.85 14.65
CA ALA A 100 -10.18 -7.90 15.38
C ALA A 100 -10.30 -7.21 16.75
N ARG A 101 -9.86 -7.92 17.79
CA ARG A 101 -9.74 -7.36 19.15
C ARG A 101 -8.53 -6.43 19.24
N LEU A 102 -8.39 -5.72 20.36
CA LEU A 102 -7.35 -4.73 20.56
C LEU A 102 -5.92 -5.25 20.25
N PRO A 103 -5.47 -6.45 20.72
CA PRO A 103 -4.16 -6.99 20.35
C PRO A 103 -3.98 -7.18 18.85
N GLY A 104 -5.01 -7.69 18.17
CA GLY A 104 -5.01 -7.87 16.73
C GLY A 104 -4.95 -6.54 15.96
N ARG A 105 -5.53 -5.47 16.51
CA ARG A 105 -5.44 -4.12 15.92
C ARG A 105 -4.02 -3.54 16.02
N PHE A 106 -3.27 -3.87 17.08
CA PHE A 106 -1.84 -3.54 17.17
C PHE A 106 -1.04 -4.30 16.10
N LEU A 107 -1.28 -5.60 15.95
CA LEU A 107 -0.61 -6.42 14.93
C LEU A 107 -0.91 -5.93 13.50
N ALA A 108 -2.17 -5.59 13.22
CA ALA A 108 -2.58 -5.01 11.94
C ALA A 108 -1.84 -3.71 11.62
N ALA A 109 -1.67 -2.82 12.61
CA ALA A 109 -0.88 -1.59 12.46
C ALA A 109 0.60 -1.90 12.19
N THR A 110 1.17 -2.89 12.90
CA THR A 110 2.57 -3.32 12.73
C THR A 110 2.85 -3.84 11.34
N VAL A 111 2.03 -4.76 10.82
CA VAL A 111 2.25 -5.38 9.51
C VAL A 111 2.24 -4.36 8.36
N VAL A 112 1.49 -3.26 8.49
CA VAL A 112 1.45 -2.21 7.46
C VAL A 112 2.77 -1.47 7.29
N LEU A 113 3.46 -1.20 8.39
CA LEU A 113 4.71 -0.42 8.38
C LEU A 113 5.94 -1.32 8.33
N TRP A 114 5.89 -2.45 9.04
CA TRP A 114 7.01 -3.35 9.17
C TRP A 114 6.82 -4.57 8.27
N ASN A 115 7.16 -4.41 7.00
CA ASN A 115 7.17 -5.50 6.03
C ASN A 115 8.27 -5.26 4.97
N PRO A 116 8.66 -6.31 4.20
CA PRO A 116 9.69 -6.20 3.16
C PRO A 116 9.39 -5.15 2.10
N TYR A 117 8.14 -4.99 1.68
CA TYR A 117 7.75 -4.01 0.66
C TYR A 117 8.20 -2.58 1.02
N VAL A 118 7.94 -2.17 2.26
CA VAL A 118 8.31 -0.84 2.76
C VAL A 118 9.84 -0.67 2.72
N ALA A 119 10.59 -1.62 3.29
CA ALA A 119 12.04 -1.52 3.35
C ALA A 119 12.69 -1.54 1.96
N GLU A 120 12.36 -2.54 1.15
CA GLU A 120 12.94 -2.75 -0.18
C GLU A 120 12.65 -1.57 -1.11
N ARG A 121 11.42 -1.05 -1.11
CA ARG A 121 11.04 0.06 -1.99
C ARG A 121 11.56 1.41 -1.51
N LEU A 122 11.74 1.61 -0.20
CA LEU A 122 12.44 2.81 0.29
C LEU A 122 13.92 2.81 -0.12
N LEU A 123 14.59 1.67 -0.03
CA LEU A 123 15.97 1.52 -0.51
C LEU A 123 16.11 1.69 -2.03
N GLN A 124 15.03 1.46 -2.77
CA GLN A 124 14.91 1.72 -4.21
C GLN A 124 14.51 3.17 -4.54
N GLY A 125 14.28 4.03 -3.54
CA GLY A 125 13.87 5.43 -3.76
C GLY A 125 12.39 5.63 -4.09
N HIS A 126 11.56 4.59 -4.03
CA HIS A 126 10.13 4.64 -4.39
C HIS A 126 9.23 5.09 -3.23
N TRP A 127 9.62 6.17 -2.53
CA TRP A 127 8.96 6.61 -1.29
C TRP A 127 7.46 6.90 -1.45
N SER A 128 7.04 7.50 -2.56
CA SER A 128 5.63 7.84 -2.82
C SER A 128 4.77 6.61 -3.09
N VAL A 129 5.33 5.57 -3.72
CA VAL A 129 4.68 4.26 -3.89
C VAL A 129 4.52 3.57 -2.53
N VAL A 130 5.53 3.68 -1.66
CA VAL A 130 5.46 3.19 -0.28
C VAL A 130 4.38 3.93 0.51
N ALA A 131 4.32 5.26 0.41
CA ALA A 131 3.26 6.07 1.03
C ALA A 131 1.86 5.62 0.57
N ALA A 132 1.66 5.43 -0.74
CA ALA A 132 0.40 4.92 -1.28
C ALA A 132 0.08 3.51 -0.77
N GLY A 133 1.08 2.61 -0.73
CA GLY A 133 0.96 1.26 -0.18
C GLY A 133 0.51 1.22 1.28
N MET A 134 1.14 2.04 2.14
CA MET A 134 0.78 2.16 3.55
C MET A 134 -0.65 2.68 3.75
N LEU A 135 -1.15 3.53 2.84
CA LEU A 135 -2.48 4.11 2.90
C LEU A 135 -3.61 3.16 2.44
N LEU A 136 -3.29 2.05 1.74
CA LEU A 136 -4.32 1.15 1.18
C LEU A 136 -5.33 0.61 2.21
N PRO A 137 -4.94 0.23 3.45
CA PRO A 137 -5.92 -0.17 4.46
C PRO A 137 -6.88 0.95 4.87
N LEU A 138 -6.39 2.20 4.92
CA LEU A 138 -7.24 3.37 5.16
C LEU A 138 -8.20 3.61 3.98
N VAL A 139 -7.70 3.50 2.75
CA VAL A 139 -8.51 3.58 1.53
C VAL A 139 -9.64 2.54 1.56
N ALA A 140 -9.30 1.28 1.84
CA ALA A 140 -10.28 0.19 1.96
C ALA A 140 -11.33 0.49 3.05
N ARG A 141 -10.90 1.01 4.21
CA ARG A 141 -11.77 1.37 5.33
C ARG A 141 -12.76 2.49 4.99
N LEU A 142 -12.30 3.51 4.28
CA LEU A 142 -13.13 4.64 3.85
C LEU A 142 -14.13 4.21 2.77
N ALA A 143 -13.66 3.46 1.77
CA ALA A 143 -14.49 2.97 0.67
C ALA A 143 -15.57 1.97 1.14
N ASP A 144 -15.23 1.00 2.00
CA ASP A 144 -16.21 0.08 2.59
C ASP A 144 -17.22 0.82 3.48
N GLY A 145 -16.77 1.85 4.21
CA GLY A 145 -17.64 2.72 5.00
C GLY A 145 -18.64 3.55 4.17
N LEU A 146 -18.25 3.97 2.96
CA LEU A 146 -19.14 4.65 2.01
C LEU A 146 -20.15 3.66 1.39
N ALA A 147 -19.68 2.46 1.04
CA ALA A 147 -20.50 1.41 0.47
C ALA A 147 -21.59 0.90 1.40
N ALA A 148 -21.28 0.76 2.70
CA ALA A 148 -22.27 0.39 3.71
C ALA A 148 -23.37 1.47 3.86
N GLY A 149 -22.99 2.75 3.93
CA GLY A 149 -23.96 3.85 4.02
C GLY A 149 -24.87 4.00 2.80
N LEU A 150 -24.49 3.47 1.64
CA LEU A 150 -25.32 3.38 0.44
C LEU A 150 -26.30 2.19 0.46
N ALA A 151 -26.02 1.16 1.26
CA ALA A 151 -26.89 0.00 1.43
C ALA A 151 -28.00 0.28 2.45
N ASP A 152 -27.70 1.04 3.50
CA ASP A 152 -28.61 1.34 4.62
C ASP A 152 -29.63 2.45 4.33
N GLY A 153 -29.57 3.07 3.14
CA GLY A 153 -30.46 4.17 2.72
C GLY A 153 -31.94 3.80 2.51
N THR A 154 -32.34 2.58 2.89
CA THR A 154 -33.73 2.08 2.89
C THR A 154 -34.35 2.04 4.30
N GLY A 155 -33.67 2.57 5.32
CA GLY A 155 -34.17 2.63 6.70
C GLY A 155 -35.02 3.86 7.02
N PRO A 156 -35.74 3.89 8.17
CA PRO A 156 -36.69 4.94 8.51
C PRO A 156 -36.06 6.36 8.65
N PRO A 157 -36.81 7.42 8.28
CA PRO A 157 -36.30 8.78 8.05
C PRO A 157 -35.78 9.55 9.28
N ASP A 158 -36.05 9.10 10.51
CA ASP A 158 -35.77 9.89 11.72
C ASP A 158 -34.29 9.96 12.16
N SER A 159 -33.38 9.30 11.45
CA SER A 159 -31.94 9.28 11.76
C SER A 159 -31.07 10.09 10.79
N ASP A 160 -31.68 10.92 9.93
CA ASP A 160 -31.05 11.46 8.72
C ASP A 160 -30.24 12.76 8.87
N ARG A 161 -30.37 13.54 9.96
CA ARG A 161 -29.72 14.86 10.05
C ARG A 161 -28.18 14.82 10.07
N GLY A 162 -27.57 13.69 10.40
CA GLY A 162 -26.11 13.51 10.48
C GLY A 162 -25.47 12.72 9.32
N ARG A 163 -26.26 11.92 8.59
CA ARG A 163 -25.76 11.00 7.56
C ARG A 163 -25.15 11.68 6.33
N PRO A 164 -25.75 12.74 5.76
CA PRO A 164 -25.18 13.43 4.59
C PRO A 164 -23.83 14.07 4.90
N ARG A 165 -23.72 14.72 6.07
CA ARG A 165 -22.47 15.36 6.52
C ARG A 165 -21.36 14.33 6.75
N GLN A 166 -21.67 13.21 7.41
CA GLN A 166 -20.68 12.15 7.64
C GLN A 166 -20.23 11.49 6.33
N ARG A 167 -21.16 11.28 5.39
CA ARG A 167 -20.85 10.76 4.05
C ARG A 167 -19.96 11.73 3.27
N GLY A 168 -20.29 13.02 3.25
CA GLY A 168 -19.46 14.05 2.63
C GLY A 168 -18.04 14.08 3.21
N ARG A 169 -17.89 14.02 4.53
CA ARG A 169 -16.58 13.94 5.20
C ARG A 169 -15.79 12.69 4.80
N ARG A 170 -16.43 11.52 4.70
CA ARG A 170 -15.77 10.28 4.27
C ARG A 170 -15.35 10.33 2.80
N THR A 171 -16.19 10.88 1.93
CA THR A 171 -15.85 11.09 0.51
C THR A 171 -14.67 12.03 0.37
N ALA A 172 -14.69 13.17 1.06
CA ALA A 172 -13.57 14.12 1.06
C ALA A 172 -12.29 13.48 1.59
N ALA A 173 -12.36 12.72 2.69
CA ALA A 173 -11.21 12.00 3.23
C ALA A 173 -10.68 10.94 2.24
N LEU A 174 -11.56 10.19 1.55
CA LEU A 174 -11.14 9.23 0.54
C LEU A 174 -10.43 9.92 -0.63
N ILE A 175 -11.00 11.02 -1.15
CA ILE A 175 -10.39 11.78 -2.25
C ILE A 175 -9.04 12.35 -1.84
N LEU A 176 -8.92 12.89 -0.61
CA LEU A 176 -7.66 13.41 -0.08
C LEU A 176 -6.58 12.31 0.00
N VAL A 177 -6.94 11.13 0.51
CA VAL A 177 -6.00 10.00 0.58
C VAL A 177 -5.62 9.52 -0.82
N LEU A 178 -6.57 9.46 -1.76
CA LEU A 178 -6.29 9.13 -3.16
C LEU A 178 -5.40 10.20 -3.83
N ALA A 179 -5.52 11.47 -3.46
CA ALA A 179 -4.65 12.53 -3.98
C ALA A 179 -3.20 12.35 -3.53
N VAL A 180 -2.97 11.91 -2.28
CA VAL A 180 -1.63 11.52 -1.83
C VAL A 180 -1.12 10.30 -2.60
N CYS A 181 -1.98 9.30 -2.85
CA CYS A 181 -1.63 8.17 -3.71
C CYS A 181 -1.31 8.62 -5.16
N ALA A 182 -1.96 9.68 -5.64
CA ALA A 182 -1.81 10.25 -6.99
C ALA A 182 -0.49 10.97 -7.23
N LEU A 183 0.38 11.09 -6.23
CA LEU A 183 1.75 11.56 -6.44
C LEU A 183 2.47 10.70 -7.47
N THR A 184 2.11 9.41 -7.61
CA THR A 184 2.60 8.57 -8.71
C THR A 184 1.47 7.83 -9.43
N PRO A 185 1.63 7.51 -10.73
CA PRO A 185 0.66 6.71 -11.47
C PRO A 185 0.37 5.36 -10.80
N THR A 186 1.41 4.67 -10.32
CA THR A 186 1.25 3.39 -9.62
C THR A 186 0.48 3.57 -8.32
N GLY A 187 0.83 4.56 -7.49
CA GLY A 187 0.15 4.81 -6.23
C GLY A 187 -1.35 5.03 -6.43
N LEU A 188 -1.74 5.81 -7.44
CA LEU A 188 -3.14 6.05 -7.78
C LEU A 188 -3.87 4.76 -8.18
N VAL A 189 -3.27 3.96 -9.07
CA VAL A 189 -3.82 2.67 -9.49
C VAL A 189 -4.05 1.77 -8.29
N LEU A 190 -3.06 1.65 -7.39
CA LEU A 190 -3.17 0.86 -6.16
C LEU A 190 -4.35 1.33 -5.28
N GLY A 191 -4.47 2.65 -5.09
CA GLY A 191 -5.53 3.27 -4.30
C GLY A 191 -6.92 3.03 -4.91
N VAL A 192 -7.09 3.29 -6.20
CA VAL A 192 -8.38 3.14 -6.91
C VAL A 192 -8.81 1.67 -6.95
N VAL A 193 -7.92 0.75 -7.27
CA VAL A 193 -8.21 -0.70 -7.27
C VAL A 193 -8.65 -1.15 -5.88
N THR A 194 -7.94 -0.72 -4.83
CA THR A 194 -8.30 -1.03 -3.44
C THR A 194 -9.67 -0.46 -3.07
N ALA A 195 -9.93 0.81 -3.41
CA ALA A 195 -11.18 1.48 -3.10
C ALA A 195 -12.37 0.83 -3.81
N CYS A 196 -12.26 0.53 -5.11
CA CYS A 196 -13.32 -0.12 -5.88
C CYS A 196 -13.60 -1.54 -5.37
N THR A 197 -12.55 -2.29 -5.07
CA THR A 197 -12.65 -3.64 -4.50
C THR A 197 -13.36 -3.61 -3.14
N ALA A 198 -12.98 -2.68 -2.26
CA ALA A 198 -13.60 -2.53 -0.95
C ALA A 198 -15.07 -2.07 -1.07
N ALA A 199 -15.38 -1.10 -1.92
CA ALA A 199 -16.72 -0.56 -2.10
C ALA A 199 -17.72 -1.55 -2.75
N GLY A 200 -17.22 -2.50 -3.53
CA GLY A 200 -18.03 -3.43 -4.32
C GLY A 200 -18.34 -2.84 -5.71
N TRP A 201 -18.08 -3.65 -6.74
CA TRP A 201 -18.00 -3.33 -8.18
C TRP A 201 -19.32 -2.87 -8.85
N ARG A 202 -20.01 -1.89 -8.30
CA ARG A 202 -21.27 -1.32 -8.85
C ARG A 202 -21.30 0.20 -8.70
N ARG A 203 -22.48 0.82 -8.54
CA ARG A 203 -22.64 2.27 -8.28
C ARG A 203 -21.74 2.81 -7.14
N ARG A 204 -21.32 1.94 -6.23
CA ARG A 204 -20.43 2.24 -5.09
C ARG A 204 -18.99 2.54 -5.51
N ALA A 205 -18.56 2.08 -6.69
CA ALA A 205 -17.24 2.34 -7.26
C ALA A 205 -17.16 3.67 -8.05
N LEU A 206 -18.28 4.35 -8.31
CA LEU A 206 -18.28 5.58 -9.12
C LEU A 206 -17.47 6.72 -8.48
N VAL A 207 -17.53 6.85 -7.15
CA VAL A 207 -16.76 7.88 -6.43
C VAL A 207 -15.26 7.65 -6.55
N PRO A 208 -14.69 6.48 -6.18
CA PRO A 208 -13.25 6.26 -6.34
C PRO A 208 -12.80 6.23 -7.80
N LEU A 209 -13.62 5.76 -8.75
CA LEU A 209 -13.29 5.80 -10.18
C LEU A 209 -13.25 7.24 -10.70
N GLY A 210 -14.29 8.03 -10.42
CA GLY A 210 -14.34 9.43 -10.85
C GLY A 210 -13.22 10.27 -10.23
N ALA A 211 -12.95 10.10 -8.93
CA ALA A 211 -11.81 10.72 -8.28
C ALA A 211 -10.49 10.27 -8.92
N GLY A 212 -10.34 8.97 -9.20
CA GLY A 212 -9.16 8.39 -9.86
C GLY A 212 -8.90 9.00 -11.23
N VAL A 213 -9.92 9.13 -12.07
CA VAL A 213 -9.78 9.76 -13.40
C VAL A 213 -9.32 11.21 -13.28
N LEU A 214 -9.94 11.99 -12.40
CA LEU A 214 -9.58 13.40 -12.20
C LEU A 214 -8.15 13.55 -11.66
N LEU A 215 -7.76 12.72 -10.69
CA LEU A 215 -6.44 12.74 -10.09
C LEU A 215 -5.36 12.17 -11.03
N ALA A 216 -5.73 11.41 -12.05
CA ALA A 216 -4.80 10.89 -13.05
C ALA A 216 -4.42 11.94 -14.10
N LEU A 217 -5.23 12.99 -14.30
CA LEU A 217 -5.04 13.99 -15.35
C LEU A 217 -3.61 14.57 -15.45
N PRO A 218 -2.90 14.89 -14.34
CA PRO A 218 -1.57 15.50 -14.43
C PRO A 218 -0.54 14.67 -15.18
N TRP A 219 -0.64 13.33 -15.14
CA TRP A 219 0.26 12.44 -15.87
C TRP A 219 -0.41 11.76 -17.06
N LEU A 220 -1.73 11.57 -17.02
CA LEU A 220 -2.49 10.96 -18.12
C LEU A 220 -2.51 11.86 -19.35
N VAL A 221 -2.74 13.17 -19.18
CA VAL A 221 -2.78 14.11 -20.31
C VAL A 221 -1.43 14.15 -21.04
N PRO A 222 -0.28 14.37 -20.38
CA PRO A 222 1.00 14.33 -21.09
C PRO A 222 1.31 12.96 -21.69
N SER A 223 0.98 11.86 -21.01
CA SER A 223 1.19 10.50 -21.56
C SER A 223 0.38 10.22 -22.83
N LEU A 224 -0.82 10.78 -22.95
CA LEU A 224 -1.66 10.64 -24.14
C LEU A 224 -1.15 11.50 -25.31
N LEU A 225 -0.57 12.66 -25.01
CA LEU A 225 0.01 13.55 -26.01
C LEU A 225 1.33 13.00 -26.57
N SER A 226 2.07 12.20 -25.78
CA SER A 226 3.35 11.59 -26.16
C SER A 226 3.29 10.05 -26.19
N ALA A 227 2.16 9.47 -26.61
CA ALA A 227 1.89 8.04 -26.46
C ALA A 227 2.94 7.12 -27.11
N THR A 228 3.53 7.51 -28.24
CA THR A 228 4.56 6.73 -28.95
C THR A 228 5.85 6.58 -28.12
N ASP A 229 6.15 7.53 -27.24
CA ASP A 229 7.33 7.51 -26.36
C ASP A 229 7.12 6.64 -25.11
N THR A 230 5.97 5.99 -24.98
CA THR A 230 5.61 5.18 -23.81
C THR A 230 5.77 3.67 -24.00
N LEU A 231 6.22 3.23 -25.19
CA LEU A 231 6.64 1.85 -25.43
C LEU A 231 7.98 1.57 -24.73
N ALA A 232 8.24 0.30 -24.41
CA ALA A 232 9.44 -0.11 -23.69
C ALA A 232 10.05 -1.38 -24.28
N ASP A 233 11.37 -1.52 -24.11
CA ASP A 233 12.13 -2.72 -24.52
C ASP A 233 11.59 -3.97 -23.78
N SER A 234 11.33 -5.04 -24.53
CA SER A 234 10.89 -6.34 -23.99
C SER A 234 11.85 -6.94 -22.98
N ARG A 235 13.16 -6.67 -23.09
CA ARG A 235 14.18 -7.08 -22.09
C ARG A 235 13.89 -6.52 -20.70
N GLY A 236 13.13 -5.41 -20.63
CA GLY A 236 12.62 -4.86 -19.39
C GLY A 236 11.76 -5.85 -18.59
N ALA A 237 11.10 -6.83 -19.23
CA ALA A 237 10.34 -7.85 -18.51
C ALA A 237 11.26 -8.72 -17.64
N GLU A 238 12.39 -9.17 -18.19
CA GLU A 238 13.34 -10.05 -17.49
C GLU A 238 14.14 -9.28 -16.42
N LEU A 239 14.63 -8.08 -16.76
CA LEU A 239 15.46 -7.27 -15.86
C LEU A 239 14.72 -6.82 -14.59
N PHE A 240 13.41 -6.61 -14.69
CA PHE A 240 12.58 -6.13 -13.59
C PHE A 240 11.66 -7.21 -12.98
N ALA A 241 11.84 -8.47 -13.41
CA ALA A 241 11.08 -9.61 -12.93
C ALA A 241 11.15 -9.75 -11.40
N ALA A 242 10.11 -10.31 -10.80
CA ALA A 242 10.11 -10.62 -9.38
C ALA A 242 11.23 -11.61 -9.05
N ARG A 243 12.07 -11.23 -8.09
CA ARG A 243 13.26 -11.99 -7.73
C ARG A 243 12.92 -13.05 -6.68
N ALA A 244 13.56 -14.21 -6.80
CA ALA A 244 13.57 -15.22 -5.75
C ALA A 244 14.41 -14.77 -4.54
N GLU A 245 13.94 -15.09 -3.34
CA GLU A 245 14.71 -14.93 -2.11
C GLU A 245 15.15 -16.29 -1.54
N PRO A 246 16.26 -16.34 -0.77
CA PRO A 246 16.72 -17.56 -0.14
C PRO A 246 15.61 -18.26 0.64
N PHE A 247 15.61 -19.60 0.62
CA PHE A 247 14.67 -20.49 1.34
C PHE A 247 13.20 -20.47 0.88
N VAL A 248 12.74 -19.42 0.20
CA VAL A 248 11.31 -19.21 -0.08
C VAL A 248 10.97 -19.11 -1.57
N GLY A 249 11.98 -18.90 -2.43
CA GLY A 249 11.80 -18.73 -3.87
C GLY A 249 10.99 -17.48 -4.22
N THR A 250 10.64 -17.31 -5.51
CA THR A 250 9.84 -16.15 -5.97
C THR A 250 8.44 -16.12 -5.36
N PRO A 251 7.66 -17.22 -5.31
CA PRO A 251 6.31 -17.18 -4.75
C PRO A 251 6.29 -16.84 -3.26
N GLY A 252 7.25 -17.38 -2.49
CA GLY A 252 7.34 -17.10 -1.06
C GLY A 252 7.84 -15.69 -0.76
N ALA A 253 8.76 -15.14 -1.58
CA ALA A 253 9.17 -13.74 -1.51
C ALA A 253 7.97 -12.81 -1.70
N LEU A 254 7.19 -13.02 -2.77
CA LEU A 254 5.99 -12.24 -3.07
C LEU A 254 4.89 -12.41 -2.03
N ALA A 255 4.66 -13.62 -1.52
CA ALA A 255 3.70 -13.86 -0.44
C ALA A 255 4.07 -13.11 0.85
N GLY A 256 5.37 -12.92 1.09
CA GLY A 256 5.92 -12.09 2.16
C GLY A 256 5.97 -10.58 1.87
N LEU A 257 5.40 -10.11 0.75
CA LEU A 257 5.45 -8.73 0.26
C LEU A 257 6.84 -8.24 -0.22
N GLY A 258 7.79 -9.15 -0.46
CA GLY A 258 9.13 -8.85 -0.99
C GLY A 258 9.24 -9.13 -2.49
N GLY A 259 10.40 -9.62 -2.91
CA GLY A 259 10.67 -10.02 -4.29
C GLY A 259 11.08 -8.87 -5.21
N ILE A 260 11.62 -7.77 -4.67
CA ILE A 260 12.18 -6.69 -5.48
C ILE A 260 13.26 -7.22 -6.45
N TRP A 261 13.25 -6.73 -7.69
CA TRP A 261 14.18 -7.17 -8.74
C TRP A 261 15.63 -6.82 -8.37
N ASN A 262 15.83 -5.66 -7.73
CA ASN A 262 17.13 -5.16 -7.33
C ASN A 262 17.64 -5.88 -6.07
N ALA A 263 18.59 -6.79 -6.24
CA ALA A 263 19.26 -7.53 -5.16
C ALA A 263 19.76 -6.62 -4.03
N GLN A 264 20.25 -5.46 -4.41
CA GLN A 264 20.89 -4.51 -3.53
C GLN A 264 19.89 -3.77 -2.63
N ALA A 265 18.61 -3.75 -3.00
CA ALA A 265 17.56 -3.18 -2.17
C ALA A 265 17.02 -4.16 -1.12
N VAL A 266 17.44 -5.43 -1.14
CA VAL A 266 17.03 -6.44 -0.15
C VAL A 266 17.83 -6.26 1.15
N PRO A 267 17.19 -6.07 2.32
CA PRO A 267 17.90 -5.97 3.60
C PRO A 267 18.73 -7.22 3.92
N ALA A 268 19.94 -7.04 4.47
CA ALA A 268 20.82 -8.16 4.80
C ALA A 268 20.19 -9.20 5.75
N SER A 269 19.28 -8.77 6.62
CA SER A 269 18.54 -9.69 7.51
C SER A 269 17.72 -10.72 6.74
N ARG A 270 17.25 -10.42 5.52
CA ARG A 270 16.50 -11.33 4.65
C ARG A 270 17.35 -12.45 4.03
N ALA A 271 18.68 -12.31 4.05
CA ALA A 271 19.56 -13.42 3.71
C ALA A 271 19.55 -14.53 4.78
N SER A 272 19.08 -14.22 5.99
CA SER A 272 18.89 -15.23 7.05
C SER A 272 17.57 -16.00 6.87
N GLY A 273 17.63 -17.32 7.10
CA GLY A 273 16.44 -18.19 7.05
C GLY A 273 15.24 -17.67 7.85
N PRO A 274 15.39 -17.25 9.12
CA PRO A 274 14.26 -16.81 9.93
C PRO A 274 13.52 -15.59 9.36
N ALA A 275 14.24 -14.57 8.88
CA ALA A 275 13.60 -13.36 8.36
C ALA A 275 12.97 -13.59 6.97
N ALA A 276 13.58 -14.46 6.15
CA ALA A 276 12.99 -14.92 4.88
C ALA A 276 11.66 -15.65 5.13
N LEU A 277 11.66 -16.60 6.08
CA LEU A 277 10.52 -17.44 6.43
C LEU A 277 9.39 -16.68 7.14
N ALA A 278 9.67 -15.61 7.89
CA ALA A 278 8.66 -14.86 8.63
C ALA A 278 7.49 -14.37 7.75
N GLY A 279 7.80 -13.88 6.54
CA GLY A 279 6.77 -13.46 5.57
C GLY A 279 5.89 -14.62 5.09
N VAL A 280 6.51 -15.78 4.83
CA VAL A 280 5.79 -17.00 4.45
C VAL A 280 4.92 -17.50 5.59
N VAL A 281 5.43 -17.52 6.82
CA VAL A 281 4.67 -17.91 8.01
C VAL A 281 3.45 -16.99 8.20
N LEU A 282 3.62 -15.68 8.01
CA LEU A 282 2.52 -14.72 8.09
C LEU A 282 1.47 -14.98 7.00
N ALA A 283 1.91 -15.25 5.77
CA ALA A 283 1.01 -15.58 4.66
C ALA A 283 0.25 -16.89 4.91
N LEU A 284 0.93 -17.93 5.41
CA LEU A 284 0.30 -19.21 5.77
C LEU A 284 -0.70 -19.05 6.92
N ALA A 285 -0.37 -18.25 7.94
CA ALA A 285 -1.28 -17.92 9.02
C ALA A 285 -2.53 -17.19 8.51
N ALA A 286 -2.36 -16.24 7.58
CA ALA A 286 -3.46 -15.54 6.93
C ALA A 286 -4.35 -16.51 6.11
N VAL A 287 -3.74 -17.43 5.35
CA VAL A 287 -4.47 -18.48 4.61
C VAL A 287 -5.25 -19.38 5.58
N ALA A 288 -4.65 -19.80 6.70
CA ALA A 288 -5.33 -20.61 7.70
C ALA A 288 -6.57 -19.89 8.28
N VAL A 289 -6.46 -18.59 8.56
CA VAL A 289 -7.61 -17.76 8.97
C VAL A 289 -8.69 -17.74 7.90
N VAL A 290 -8.34 -17.55 6.62
CA VAL A 290 -9.30 -17.60 5.50
C VAL A 290 -10.01 -18.95 5.44
N VAL A 291 -9.26 -20.06 5.51
CA VAL A 291 -9.83 -21.43 5.49
C VAL A 291 -10.82 -21.63 6.62
N VAL A 292 -10.48 -21.19 7.84
CA VAL A 292 -11.40 -21.27 8.99
C VAL A 292 -12.67 -20.44 8.77
N LEU A 293 -12.55 -19.21 8.28
CA LEU A 293 -13.69 -18.33 8.01
C LEU A 293 -14.60 -18.89 6.91
N VAL A 294 -14.02 -19.47 5.84
CA VAL A 294 -14.77 -20.12 4.76
C VAL A 294 -15.50 -21.36 5.28
N ARG A 295 -14.81 -22.25 6.01
CA ARG A 295 -15.42 -23.46 6.57
C ARG A 295 -16.57 -23.15 7.53
N ARG A 296 -16.45 -22.07 8.31
CA ARG A 296 -17.50 -21.60 9.22
C ARG A 296 -18.59 -20.76 8.54
N ARG A 297 -18.48 -20.50 7.23
CA ARG A 297 -19.36 -19.59 6.46
C ARG A 297 -19.41 -18.16 7.04
N MET A 298 -18.33 -17.74 7.69
CA MET A 298 -18.19 -16.45 8.38
C MET A 298 -17.35 -15.43 7.61
N LEU A 299 -16.98 -15.69 6.35
CA LEU A 299 -16.18 -14.76 5.55
C LEU A 299 -17.08 -13.65 4.96
N PRO A 300 -17.03 -12.41 5.49
CA PRO A 300 -17.93 -11.35 5.03
C PRO A 300 -17.60 -10.95 3.59
N GLY A 301 -18.62 -10.54 2.82
CA GLY A 301 -18.48 -10.15 1.41
C GLY A 301 -17.36 -9.13 1.14
N PRO A 302 -17.25 -8.02 1.89
CA PRO A 302 -16.14 -7.07 1.72
C PRO A 302 -14.76 -7.67 1.95
N LEU A 303 -14.59 -8.46 3.01
CA LEU A 303 -13.32 -9.13 3.30
C LEU A 303 -12.98 -10.16 2.22
N ARG A 304 -13.96 -10.92 1.73
CA ARG A 304 -13.76 -11.86 0.62
C ARG A 304 -13.18 -11.18 -0.63
N ARG A 305 -13.67 -9.99 -0.97
CA ARG A 305 -13.13 -9.22 -2.11
C ARG A 305 -11.67 -8.83 -1.90
N LEU A 306 -11.30 -8.38 -0.69
CA LEU A 306 -9.92 -8.07 -0.35
C LEU A 306 -9.02 -9.31 -0.36
N VAL A 307 -9.52 -10.47 0.11
CA VAL A 307 -8.79 -11.75 0.05
C VAL A 307 -8.53 -12.19 -1.38
N VAL A 308 -9.51 -12.06 -2.28
CA VAL A 308 -9.33 -12.35 -3.72
C VAL A 308 -8.31 -11.39 -4.31
N LEU A 309 -8.40 -10.09 -4.02
CA LEU A 309 -7.41 -9.11 -4.46
C LEU A 309 -6.00 -9.44 -3.98
N ALA A 310 -5.85 -9.87 -2.73
CA ALA A 310 -4.57 -10.29 -2.17
C ALA A 310 -4.01 -11.53 -2.87
N ALA A 311 -4.84 -12.53 -3.16
CA ALA A 311 -4.42 -13.71 -3.90
C ALA A 311 -3.96 -13.35 -5.32
N VAL A 312 -4.73 -12.52 -6.03
CA VAL A 312 -4.37 -12.02 -7.37
C VAL A 312 -3.06 -11.22 -7.33
N ALA A 313 -2.89 -10.36 -6.33
CA ALA A 313 -1.70 -9.53 -6.16
C ALA A 313 -0.41 -10.32 -5.92
N VAL A 314 -0.50 -11.56 -5.42
CA VAL A 314 0.66 -12.45 -5.22
C VAL A 314 0.84 -13.39 -6.41
N VAL A 315 -0.25 -14.02 -6.87
CA VAL A 315 -0.20 -15.03 -7.94
C VAL A 315 0.15 -14.42 -9.29
N VAL A 316 -0.42 -13.27 -9.65
CA VAL A 316 -0.17 -12.66 -10.97
C VAL A 316 1.30 -12.26 -11.14
N PRO A 317 1.95 -11.54 -10.19
CA PRO A 317 3.39 -11.28 -10.30
C PRO A 317 4.26 -12.55 -10.29
N ALA A 318 3.86 -13.59 -9.54
CA ALA A 318 4.58 -14.86 -9.55
C ALA A 318 4.53 -15.55 -10.93
N LEU A 319 3.35 -15.56 -11.56
CA LEU A 319 3.17 -16.07 -12.92
C LEU A 319 3.90 -15.20 -13.95
N ALA A 320 3.85 -13.88 -13.80
CA ALA A 320 4.53 -12.94 -14.68
C ALA A 320 6.06 -13.11 -14.66
N ALA A 321 6.63 -13.61 -13.56
CA ALA A 321 8.06 -13.90 -13.44
C ALA A 321 8.48 -15.27 -14.01
N THR A 322 7.55 -16.06 -14.56
CA THR A 322 7.87 -17.31 -15.27
C THR A 322 8.22 -17.05 -16.74
N GLY A 323 8.90 -17.98 -17.41
CA GLY A 323 9.25 -17.83 -18.84
C GLY A 323 8.09 -17.38 -19.74
N PRO A 324 6.91 -18.05 -19.70
CA PRO A 324 5.73 -17.59 -20.45
C PRO A 324 5.21 -16.21 -20.04
N GLY A 325 5.28 -15.88 -18.74
CA GLY A 325 4.89 -14.58 -18.21
C GLY A 325 5.80 -13.45 -18.70
N LEU A 326 7.11 -13.71 -18.77
CA LEU A 326 8.11 -12.78 -19.28
C LEU A 326 7.94 -12.53 -20.78
N ALA A 327 7.67 -13.58 -21.56
CA ALA A 327 7.39 -13.45 -22.99
C ALA A 327 6.11 -12.62 -23.23
N LEU A 328 5.04 -12.89 -22.49
CA LEU A 328 3.79 -12.11 -22.57
C LEU A 328 4.03 -10.64 -22.19
N LEU A 329 4.71 -10.39 -21.08
CA LEU A 329 4.99 -9.03 -20.62
C LEU A 329 5.91 -8.29 -21.59
N GLY A 330 6.93 -8.97 -22.13
CA GLY A 330 7.81 -8.43 -23.17
C GLY A 330 7.04 -7.97 -24.40
N GLY A 331 6.12 -8.80 -24.90
CA GLY A 331 5.25 -8.43 -26.02
C GLY A 331 4.32 -7.24 -25.69
N LEU A 332 3.80 -7.17 -24.46
CA LEU A 332 3.00 -6.01 -24.03
C LEU A 332 3.82 -4.72 -23.97
N LEU A 333 5.07 -4.78 -23.49
CA LEU A 333 5.96 -3.62 -23.40
C LEU A 333 6.24 -3.01 -24.79
N GLU A 334 6.36 -3.85 -25.82
CA GLU A 334 6.63 -3.43 -27.20
C GLU A 334 5.38 -2.96 -27.96
N THR A 335 4.17 -3.38 -27.55
CA THR A 335 2.94 -3.17 -28.35
C THR A 335 1.90 -2.28 -27.70
N VAL A 336 1.88 -2.16 -26.37
CA VAL A 336 0.84 -1.43 -25.63
C VAL A 336 1.45 -0.17 -24.99
N PRO A 337 1.09 1.04 -25.47
CA PRO A 337 1.49 2.29 -24.84
C PRO A 337 1.17 2.31 -23.33
N GLY A 338 2.16 2.66 -22.52
CA GLY A 338 2.03 2.71 -21.06
C GLY A 338 2.16 1.36 -20.34
N ALA A 339 2.34 0.24 -21.06
CA ALA A 339 2.60 -1.07 -20.45
C ALA A 339 3.90 -1.09 -19.61
N GLY A 340 4.80 -0.11 -19.79
CA GLY A 340 5.93 0.12 -18.89
C GLY A 340 5.53 0.27 -17.41
N LEU A 341 4.28 0.64 -17.12
CA LEU A 341 3.73 0.63 -15.76
C LEU A 341 3.63 -0.79 -15.18
N LEU A 342 3.52 -1.82 -16.00
CA LEU A 342 3.46 -3.22 -15.58
C LEU A 342 4.83 -3.89 -15.48
N ARG A 343 5.90 -3.23 -15.95
CA ARG A 343 7.26 -3.78 -16.03
C ARG A 343 7.75 -4.39 -14.71
N ASP A 344 7.58 -3.68 -13.59
CA ASP A 344 7.91 -4.18 -12.25
C ASP A 344 6.65 -4.66 -11.49
N THR A 345 6.13 -5.81 -11.91
CA THR A 345 4.87 -6.42 -11.41
C THR A 345 4.82 -6.61 -9.89
N GLN A 346 5.95 -6.86 -9.24
CA GLN A 346 6.07 -7.05 -7.79
C GLN A 346 5.68 -5.79 -6.99
N LYS A 347 5.60 -4.60 -7.60
CA LYS A 347 5.06 -3.42 -6.91
C LYS A 347 3.58 -3.55 -6.57
N PHE A 348 2.83 -4.37 -7.31
CA PHE A 348 1.39 -4.56 -7.11
C PHE A 348 1.08 -5.53 -5.97
N VAL A 349 2.07 -6.25 -5.45
CA VAL A 349 1.92 -7.18 -4.30
C VAL A 349 1.37 -6.48 -3.06
N VAL A 350 1.64 -5.18 -2.90
CA VAL A 350 1.10 -4.39 -1.78
C VAL A 350 -0.43 -4.31 -1.76
N LEU A 351 -1.12 -4.63 -2.86
CA LEU A 351 -2.58 -4.80 -2.88
C LEU A 351 -3.06 -5.91 -1.93
N ALA A 352 -2.18 -6.83 -1.51
CA ALA A 352 -2.47 -7.81 -0.49
C ALA A 352 -2.53 -7.22 0.94
N LEU A 353 -1.92 -6.06 1.17
CA LEU A 353 -1.72 -5.48 2.49
C LEU A 353 -3.02 -5.21 3.28
N PRO A 354 -4.12 -4.70 2.68
CA PRO A 354 -5.39 -4.53 3.41
C PRO A 354 -5.96 -5.85 3.93
N ALA A 355 -5.91 -6.92 3.13
CA ALA A 355 -6.38 -8.24 3.56
C ALA A 355 -5.45 -8.83 4.63
N LEU A 356 -4.13 -8.73 4.41
CA LEU A 356 -3.14 -9.23 5.36
C LEU A 356 -3.29 -8.55 6.73
N ALA A 357 -3.48 -7.24 6.77
CA ALA A 357 -3.71 -6.49 8.01
C ALA A 357 -4.96 -6.98 8.76
N VAL A 358 -6.06 -7.26 8.05
CA VAL A 358 -7.28 -7.82 8.68
C VAL A 358 -7.04 -9.23 9.18
N LEU A 359 -6.50 -10.12 8.34
CA LEU A 359 -6.35 -11.54 8.64
C LEU A 359 -5.37 -11.77 9.80
N THR A 360 -4.26 -11.03 9.83
CA THR A 360 -3.31 -11.07 10.94
C THR A 360 -3.94 -10.54 12.23
N GLY A 361 -4.75 -9.48 12.16
CA GLY A 361 -5.51 -8.98 13.30
C GLY A 361 -6.58 -9.94 13.84
N LEU A 362 -6.96 -10.95 13.07
CA LEU A 362 -7.90 -11.99 13.50
C LEU A 362 -7.20 -13.21 14.14
N LEU A 363 -5.87 -13.24 14.18
CA LEU A 363 -5.14 -14.32 14.83
C LEU A 363 -5.50 -14.41 16.32
N PRO A 364 -5.62 -15.63 16.88
CA PRO A 364 -5.88 -15.81 18.31
C PRO A 364 -4.78 -15.16 19.14
N SER A 365 -5.15 -14.40 20.18
CA SER A 365 -4.17 -13.89 21.12
C SER A 365 -3.61 -15.04 21.96
N PRO A 366 -2.28 -15.21 22.08
CA PRO A 366 -1.67 -16.22 22.94
C PRO A 366 -1.91 -15.95 24.44
N VAL A 367 -2.43 -14.77 24.81
CA VAL A 367 -2.71 -14.35 26.21
C VAL A 367 -3.92 -15.10 26.83
N ARG A 368 -4.31 -16.26 26.28
CA ARG A 368 -5.36 -17.12 26.82
C ARG A 368 -4.85 -18.35 27.60
N GLY A 369 -3.55 -18.45 27.85
CA GLY A 369 -3.01 -19.45 28.77
C GLY A 369 -2.82 -18.89 30.18
N ARG A 370 -3.48 -19.49 31.18
CA ARG A 370 -3.29 -19.34 32.64
C ARG A 370 -4.13 -18.29 33.41
N ALA A 371 -5.41 -18.14 33.11
CA ALA A 371 -6.36 -17.56 34.10
C ALA A 371 -7.36 -18.60 34.66
N GLY A 372 -7.45 -19.80 34.09
CA GLY A 372 -8.39 -20.85 34.51
C GLY A 372 -7.80 -21.97 35.37
N ALA A 373 -6.48 -22.02 35.59
CA ALA A 373 -5.82 -23.12 36.31
C ALA A 373 -5.42 -22.78 37.76
N ALA A 374 -5.50 -21.51 38.16
CA ALA A 374 -5.14 -21.08 39.52
C ALA A 374 -6.33 -21.09 40.51
N ALA A 375 -7.56 -21.32 40.03
CA ALA A 375 -8.77 -21.32 40.87
C ALA A 375 -9.16 -22.72 41.38
N VAL A 376 -8.46 -23.79 40.98
CA VAL A 376 -8.79 -25.18 41.38
C VAL A 376 -7.79 -25.76 42.39
N VAL A 377 -6.66 -25.09 42.67
CA VAL A 377 -5.66 -25.56 43.65
C VAL A 377 -5.76 -24.84 45.01
N ALA A 378 -6.72 -23.92 45.18
CA ALA A 378 -7.00 -23.27 46.47
C ALA A 378 -8.20 -23.89 47.23
N ALA A 379 -8.64 -25.09 46.83
CA ALA A 379 -9.74 -25.82 47.47
C ALA A 379 -9.45 -27.32 47.57
N SER A 380 -8.25 -27.69 48.01
CA SER A 380 -7.88 -29.07 48.37
C SER A 380 -7.06 -29.09 49.63
#